data_AF-A0A914DJJ0-F1
#
_entry.id   AF-A0A914DJJ0-F1
#
_cell.length_a   1.000
_cell.length_b   1.000
_cell.length_c   1.000
_cell.angle_alpha   90.00
_cell.angle_beta   90.00
_cell.angle_gamma   90.00
#
_symmetry.space_group_name_H-M   'P 1'
#
loop_
_entity.id
_entity.type
_entity.pdbx_description
1 polymer ?
#
loop_
_entity_poly.entity_id
_entity_poly.type
_entity_poly.pdbx_seq_one_letter_code
_entity_poly.pdbx_strand_id
1 'polypeptide(L)'
;MSDLEREESDGSNSESNIESQTSTSSLKRKAYSIDKKMEAVAYAKAHSKNAAANKFGVTRKMIREWCEQEHDLQISKKRAKRLAGGGRHLSFAELDDQLATCPYAW
;
A
#
# COMPACT_ATOMS: atom_id res chain seq x y z
N MET A 1 24.40 34.19 39.19
CA MET A 1 24.57 33.40 37.95
C MET A 1 23.55 32.29 38.05
N SER A 2 22.39 32.48 37.43
CA SER A 2 21.22 31.63 37.65
C SER A 2 21.28 30.41 36.74
N ASP A 3 21.39 29.23 37.36
CA ASP A 3 21.08 27.94 36.74
C ASP A 3 19.60 27.95 36.34
N LEU A 4 19.34 27.93 35.03
CA LEU A 4 18.01 27.79 34.46
C LEU A 4 17.86 26.33 34.03
N GLU A 5 17.10 25.59 34.83
CA GLU A 5 16.72 24.20 34.58
C GLU A 5 16.10 24.06 33.19
N ARG A 6 16.74 23.22 32.35
CA ARG A 6 16.22 22.80 31.06
C ARG A 6 15.41 21.54 31.29
N GLU A 7 14.10 21.71 31.35
CA GLU A 7 13.07 20.67 31.41
C GLU A 7 13.37 19.51 30.45
N GLU A 8 13.48 18.30 31.01
CA GLU A 8 13.56 17.05 30.26
C GLU A 8 12.16 16.65 29.75
N SER A 9 12.03 16.50 28.44
CA SER A 9 10.81 16.04 27.77
C SER A 9 10.88 14.53 27.55
N ASP A 10 10.43 13.74 28.53
CA ASP A 10 10.29 12.28 28.38
C ASP A 10 8.98 11.94 27.62
N GLY A 11 9.14 11.71 26.32
CA GLY A 11 8.09 11.25 25.43
C GLY A 11 7.71 9.81 25.72
N SER A 12 6.79 9.62 26.68
CA SER A 12 6.15 8.34 26.99
C SER A 12 5.41 7.78 25.76
N ASN A 13 6.07 6.92 24.99
CA ASN A 13 5.47 6.14 23.91
C ASN A 13 4.88 4.84 24.48
N SER A 14 3.63 4.91 24.93
CA SER A 14 2.86 3.74 25.37
C SER A 14 2.38 2.92 24.15
N GLU A 15 3.22 2.00 23.68
CA GLU A 15 2.83 1.05 22.63
C GLU A 15 1.90 -0.03 23.20
N SER A 16 0.60 0.18 22.99
CA SER A 16 -0.44 -0.81 23.27
C SER A 16 -0.40 -1.94 22.24
N ASN A 17 0.02 -3.11 22.72
CA ASN A 17 -0.15 -4.40 22.09
C ASN A 17 -1.65 -4.71 21.93
N ILE A 18 -2.18 -4.57 20.72
CA ILE A 18 -3.52 -5.09 20.37
C ILE A 18 -3.34 -6.05 19.20
N GLU A 19 -3.12 -7.30 19.60
CA GLU A 19 -3.10 -8.50 18.78
C GLU A 19 -4.46 -8.69 18.09
N SER A 20 -4.50 -8.41 16.79
CA SER A 20 -5.70 -8.64 15.98
C SER A 20 -5.62 -10.03 15.36
N GLN A 21 -6.21 -11.00 16.06
CA GLN A 21 -6.51 -12.33 15.55
C GLN A 21 -7.39 -12.21 14.30
N THR A 22 -6.92 -12.67 13.14
CA THR A 22 -7.77 -12.84 11.95
C THR A 22 -7.76 -14.30 11.53
N SER A 23 -8.93 -14.93 11.68
CA SER A 23 -9.21 -16.34 11.41
C SER A 23 -9.00 -16.65 9.92
N THR A 24 -8.17 -17.63 9.62
CA THR A 24 -7.77 -18.06 8.26
C THR A 24 -8.84 -18.94 7.61
N SER A 25 -9.97 -18.35 7.21
CA SER A 25 -10.74 -18.90 6.07
C SER A 25 -10.24 -18.22 4.80
N SER A 26 -10.17 -18.93 3.67
CA SER A 26 -9.63 -18.44 2.39
C SER A 26 -10.29 -17.12 1.94
N LEU A 27 -9.76 -15.99 2.41
CA LEU A 27 -10.26 -14.66 2.13
C LEU A 27 -9.87 -14.32 0.70
N LYS A 28 -10.87 -14.34 -0.19
CA LYS A 28 -10.75 -13.83 -1.56
C LYS A 28 -10.11 -12.43 -1.50
N ARG A 29 -8.99 -12.26 -2.21
CA ARG A 29 -8.28 -10.97 -2.27
C ARG A 29 -9.22 -9.90 -2.82
N LYS A 30 -9.52 -8.88 -2.01
CA LYS A 30 -10.33 -7.72 -2.43
C LYS A 30 -9.55 -6.87 -3.42
N ALA A 31 -10.18 -6.52 -4.54
CA ALA A 31 -9.66 -5.51 -5.46
C ALA A 31 -10.11 -4.12 -4.98
N TYR A 32 -9.16 -3.17 -4.87
CA TYR A 32 -9.43 -1.79 -4.46
C TYR A 32 -9.19 -0.86 -5.64
N SER A 33 -10.15 0.04 -5.91
CA SER A 33 -10.02 1.09 -6.92
C SER A 33 -8.92 2.09 -6.53
N ILE A 34 -8.30 2.72 -7.53
CA ILE A 34 -7.25 3.73 -7.31
C ILE A 34 -7.78 4.89 -6.46
N ASP A 35 -9.00 5.36 -6.72
CA ASP A 35 -9.62 6.45 -5.96
C ASP A 35 -9.78 6.10 -4.47
N LYS A 36 -10.21 4.87 -4.16
CA LYS A 36 -10.33 4.41 -2.77
C LYS A 36 -8.98 4.34 -2.06
N LYS A 37 -7.91 3.96 -2.77
CA LYS A 37 -6.54 3.96 -2.22
C LYS A 37 -6.06 5.39 -1.94
N MET A 38 -6.32 6.32 -2.86
CA MET A 38 -5.96 7.73 -2.70
C MET A 38 -6.69 8.39 -1.53
N GLU A 39 -8.00 8.13 -1.39
CA GLU A 39 -8.77 8.63 -0.25
C GLU A 39 -8.23 8.08 1.07
N ALA A 40 -7.87 6.79 1.11
CA ALA A 40 -7.27 6.17 2.28
C ALA A 40 -5.90 6.77 2.64
N VAL A 41 -5.07 7.08 1.64
CA VAL A 41 -3.77 7.76 1.84
C VAL A 41 -3.96 9.19 2.34
N ALA A 42 -4.87 9.96 1.75
CA ALA A 42 -5.19 11.32 2.19
C ALA A 42 -5.68 11.35 3.64
N TYR A 43 -6.56 10.42 4.00
CA TYR A 43 -7.05 10.27 5.37
C TYR A 43 -5.95 9.83 6.34
N ALA A 44 -5.06 8.92 5.93
CA ALA A 44 -3.93 8.49 6.75
C ALA A 44 -2.92 9.61 7.02
N LYS A 45 -2.75 10.56 6.08
CA LYS A 45 -1.92 11.76 6.27
C LYS A 45 -2.54 12.78 7.22
N ALA A 46 -3.86 12.97 7.13
CA ALA A 46 -4.57 13.92 7.97
C ALA A 46 -4.77 13.41 9.41
N HIS A 47 -4.84 12.10 9.61
CA HIS A 47 -5.10 11.48 10.90
C HIS A 47 -3.96 10.50 11.23
N SER A 48 -4.27 9.20 11.31
CA SER A 48 -3.29 8.15 11.53
C SER A 48 -3.57 6.95 10.63
N LYS A 49 -2.53 6.16 10.36
CA LYS A 49 -2.63 4.93 9.56
C LYS A 49 -3.60 3.91 10.18
N ASN A 50 -3.72 3.91 11.51
CA ASN A 50 -4.64 3.02 12.23
C ASN A 50 -6.10 3.48 12.09
N ALA A 51 -6.35 4.78 12.20
CA ALA A 51 -7.68 5.33 11.95
C ALA A 51 -8.13 5.08 10.50
N ALA A 52 -7.23 5.19 9.54
CA ALA A 52 -7.51 4.86 8.14
C ALA A 52 -7.84 3.38 7.94
N ALA A 53 -7.06 2.47 8.53
CA ALA A 53 -7.31 1.04 8.48
C ALA A 53 -8.75 0.69 8.93
N ASN A 54 -9.17 1.24 10.08
CA ASN A 54 -10.51 1.03 10.63
C ASN A 54 -11.61 1.62 9.72
N LYS A 55 -11.42 2.84 9.22
CA LYS A 55 -12.41 3.51 8.37
C LYS A 55 -12.62 2.81 7.03
N PHE A 56 -11.54 2.35 6.39
CA PHE A 56 -11.59 1.75 5.06
C PHE A 56 -11.72 0.22 5.07
N GLY A 57 -11.67 -0.41 6.25
CA GLY A 57 -11.75 -1.86 6.43
C GLY A 57 -10.57 -2.60 5.79
N VAL A 58 -9.37 -2.01 5.89
CA VAL A 58 -8.12 -2.54 5.31
C VAL A 58 -7.06 -2.67 6.39
N THR A 59 -6.08 -3.54 6.18
CA THR A 59 -4.99 -3.72 7.15
C THR A 59 -4.05 -2.51 7.14
N ARG A 60 -3.50 -2.13 8.30
CA ARG A 60 -2.50 -1.05 8.44
C ARG A 60 -1.32 -1.22 7.46
N LYS A 61 -0.89 -2.46 7.22
CA LYS A 61 0.15 -2.79 6.23
C LYS A 61 -0.18 -2.26 4.83
N MET A 62 -1.42 -2.46 4.37
CA MET A 62 -1.87 -1.97 3.06
C MET A 62 -1.87 -0.44 2.99
N ILE A 63 -2.31 0.23 4.06
CA ILE A 63 -2.25 1.71 4.14
C ILE A 63 -0.80 2.19 4.06
N ARG A 64 0.13 1.50 4.71
CA ARG A 64 1.56 1.83 4.64
C ARG A 64 2.09 1.68 3.21
N GLU A 65 1.83 0.53 2.58
CA GLU A 65 2.23 0.27 1.19
C GLU A 65 1.63 1.31 0.23
N TRP A 66 0.36 1.70 0.41
CA TRP A 66 -0.26 2.74 -0.43
C TRP A 66 0.32 4.13 -0.19
N CYS A 67 0.75 4.46 1.03
CA CYS A 67 1.49 5.69 1.30
C CYS A 67 2.85 5.70 0.58
N GLU A 68 3.59 4.58 0.58
CA GLU A 68 4.86 4.46 -0.14
C GLU A 68 4.65 4.55 -1.66
N GLN A 69 3.56 3.96 -2.16
CA GLN A 69 3.15 3.97 -3.57
C GLN A 69 2.34 5.21 -3.98
N GLU A 70 2.30 6.27 -3.17
CA GLU A 70 1.45 7.43 -3.43
C GLU A 70 1.75 8.07 -4.80
N HIS A 71 3.04 8.23 -5.11
CA HIS A 71 3.49 8.78 -6.38
C HIS A 71 2.99 7.93 -7.58
N ASP A 72 3.08 6.60 -7.47
CA ASP A 72 2.62 5.69 -8.51
C ASP A 72 1.09 5.66 -8.62
N LEU A 73 0.38 5.84 -7.50
CA LEU A 73 -1.07 6.02 -7.49
C LEU A 73 -1.49 7.32 -8.20
N GLN A 74 -0.73 8.40 -8.04
CA GLN A 74 -0.98 9.65 -8.76
C GLN A 74 -0.72 9.53 -10.27
N ILE A 75 0.36 8.83 -10.66
CA ILE A 75 0.68 8.60 -12.08
C ILE A 75 -0.34 7.67 -12.74
N SER A 76 -0.69 6.57 -12.07
CA SER A 76 -1.62 5.58 -12.62
C SER A 76 -3.01 6.18 -12.88
N LYS A 77 -3.52 7.07 -12.02
CA LYS A 77 -4.78 7.80 -12.29
C LYS A 77 -4.78 8.54 -13.64
N LYS A 78 -3.62 8.99 -14.12
CA LYS A 78 -3.47 9.70 -15.40
C LYS A 78 -3.24 8.78 -16.59
N ARG A 79 -2.69 7.57 -16.39
CA ARG A 79 -2.14 6.75 -17.47
C ARG A 79 -2.73 5.34 -17.59
N ALA A 80 -3.17 4.69 -16.51
CA ALA A 80 -3.54 3.28 -16.54
C ALA A 80 -4.53 2.86 -15.43
N LYS A 81 -5.37 1.85 -15.72
CA LYS A 81 -6.35 1.30 -14.77
C LYS A 81 -5.71 0.55 -13.57
N ARG A 82 -4.42 0.20 -13.66
CA ARG A 82 -3.68 -0.60 -12.65
C ARG A 82 -2.31 0.01 -12.40
N LEU A 83 -1.76 -0.24 -11.21
CA LEU A 83 -0.38 0.14 -10.87
C LEU A 83 0.64 -0.64 -11.70
N ALA A 84 1.86 -0.10 -11.84
CA ALA A 84 2.97 -0.83 -12.45
C ALA A 84 3.24 -2.14 -11.71
N GLY A 85 3.49 -3.23 -12.44
CA GLY A 85 3.57 -4.59 -11.87
C GLY A 85 2.22 -5.17 -11.41
N GLY A 86 1.13 -4.40 -11.49
CA GLY A 86 -0.23 -4.84 -11.21
C GLY A 86 -0.79 -5.64 -12.38
N GLY A 87 -0.34 -6.87 -12.58
CA GLY A 87 -0.72 -7.72 -13.71
C GLY A 87 -0.29 -9.17 -13.52
N ARG A 88 -0.59 -10.02 -14.50
CA ARG A 88 0.06 -11.33 -14.60
C ARG A 88 1.43 -11.10 -15.24
N HIS A 89 2.49 -11.61 -14.61
CA HIS A 89 3.83 -11.57 -15.20
C HIS A 89 3.94 -12.64 -16.29
N LEU A 90 4.60 -12.34 -17.40
CA LEU A 90 4.95 -13.33 -18.41
C LEU A 90 6.06 -14.22 -17.82
N SER A 91 5.81 -15.52 -17.72
CA SER A 91 6.79 -16.45 -17.14
C SER A 91 7.96 -16.73 -18.10
N PHE A 92 7.72 -16.68 -19.41
CA PHE A 92 8.70 -17.03 -20.44
C PHE A 92 8.66 -16.00 -21.58
N ALA A 93 9.00 -14.75 -21.28
CA ALA A 93 8.95 -13.65 -22.25
C ALA A 93 9.79 -13.94 -23.52
N GLU A 94 10.99 -14.50 -23.34
CA GLU A 94 11.87 -14.86 -24.46
C GLU A 94 11.27 -15.95 -25.37
N LEU A 95 10.57 -16.92 -24.79
CA LEU A 95 9.91 -17.99 -25.56
C LEU A 95 8.71 -17.45 -26.33
N ASP A 96 7.92 -16.55 -25.71
CA ASP A 96 6.82 -15.87 -26.37
C ASP A 96 7.33 -15.00 -27.55
N ASP A 97 8.47 -14.32 -27.39
CA ASP A 97 9.10 -13.51 -28.45
C ASP A 97 9.60 -14.39 -29.62
N GLN A 98 10.18 -15.55 -29.32
CA GLN A 98 10.59 -16.52 -30.34
C GLN A 98 9.40 -17.09 -31.11
N LEU A 99 8.30 -17.42 -30.42
CA LEU A 99 7.06 -17.86 -31.06
C LEU A 99 6.42 -16.75 -31.90
N ALA A 100 6.48 -15.50 -31.44
CA ALA A 100 5.94 -14.34 -32.17
C ALA A 100 6.76 -13.99 -33.42
N THR A 101 8.08 -14.21 -33.39
CA THR A 101 9.00 -13.88 -34.49
C THR A 101 9.07 -15.00 -35.52
N CYS A 102 8.62 -16.21 -35.21
CA CYS A 102 8.74 -17.35 -36.11
C CYS A 102 7.77 -17.20 -37.30
N PRO A 103 8.26 -16.98 -38.55
CA PRO A 103 7.42 -16.66 -39.69
C PRO A 103 6.62 -17.86 -40.25
N TYR A 104 6.68 -19.03 -39.60
CA TYR A 104 6.12 -20.30 -40.09
C TYR A 104 5.22 -21.03 -39.07
N ALA A 105 4.59 -20.32 -38.13
CA ALA A 105 3.54 -20.90 -37.29
C ALA A 105 2.17 -20.66 -37.93
N TRP A 106 1.69 -21.62 -38.72
CA TRP A 106 0.28 -21.76 -39.14
C TRP A 106 -0.17 -23.21 -38.94
#